data_AF-A0A3M9XIU2-F1
#
_entry.id   AF-A0A3M9XIU2-F1
#
_cell.length_a   1.000
_cell.length_b   1.000
_cell.length_c   1.000
_cell.angle_alpha   90.00
_cell.angle_beta   90.00
_cell.angle_gamma   90.00
#
_symmetry.space_group_name_H-M   'P 1'
#
loop_
_entity.id
_entity.type
_entity.pdbx_description
1 polymer ?
#
loop_
_entity_poly.entity_id
_entity_poly.type
_entity_poly.pdbx_seq_one_letter_code
_entity_poly.pdbx_strand_id
1 'polypeptide(L)'
;MNCWELLRVKSAAILLVGCYSAVAIAQTYTADPGTWRPVAYSDLTFPRGEAESFASLWQDRLDESNRKSATIDPGGLNMSIAVGNRGASEWHFSINFQTKLVAFSVLSTPYLCTDEYPSLTQGIRIKVCPSRLATFENNSYSAIDGAACFVEKTPGAPAEDSTATVTYAAYDVPTRTIRLRYTVSHQEIDRCAQSVPLHPENAVR
;
A
#
# COMPACT_ATOMS: atom_id res chain seq x y z
N MET A 1 -7.77 11.86 -25.71
CA MET A 1 -8.39 12.59 -26.84
C MET A 1 -8.63 14.03 -26.39
N ASN A 2 -8.25 15.02 -27.19
CA ASN A 2 -8.08 16.40 -26.69
C ASN A 2 -9.33 17.25 -26.90
N CYS A 3 -9.61 18.15 -25.96
CA CYS A 3 -10.87 18.89 -25.85
C CYS A 3 -10.89 20.20 -26.67
N TRP A 4 -10.61 20.14 -27.98
CA TRP A 4 -10.56 21.33 -28.86
C TRP A 4 -11.35 21.24 -30.19
N GLU A 5 -11.94 20.10 -30.55
CA GLU A 5 -12.57 19.87 -31.87
C GLU A 5 -14.10 20.12 -31.93
N LEU A 6 -14.75 20.64 -30.89
CA LEU A 6 -16.24 20.71 -30.79
C LEU A 6 -16.83 22.13 -30.73
N LEU A 7 -16.47 23.02 -31.67
CA LEU A 7 -17.11 24.34 -31.84
C LEU A 7 -17.44 24.68 -33.31
N ARG A 8 -18.25 23.83 -33.99
CA ARG A 8 -18.84 24.14 -35.31
C ARG A 8 -20.31 23.68 -35.51
N VAL A 9 -21.17 23.89 -34.52
CA VAL A 9 -22.63 23.85 -34.71
C VAL A 9 -23.23 25.18 -34.23
N LYS A 10 -24.23 25.70 -34.94
CA LYS A 10 -24.91 26.97 -34.60
C LYS A 10 -26.16 26.72 -33.75
N SER A 11 -26.40 27.68 -32.85
CA SER A 11 -27.68 27.99 -32.19
C SER A 11 -28.15 27.13 -31.01
N ALA A 12 -28.70 27.84 -30.02
CA ALA A 12 -29.52 27.42 -28.87
C ALA A 12 -28.82 26.68 -27.70
N ALA A 13 -29.37 26.91 -26.50
CA ALA A 13 -29.04 26.30 -25.20
C ALA A 13 -27.55 26.37 -24.75
N ILE A 14 -27.17 27.51 -24.13
CA ILE A 14 -25.98 27.55 -23.28
C ILE A 14 -26.29 26.83 -21.96
N LEU A 15 -26.08 25.51 -21.94
CA LEU A 15 -25.92 24.76 -20.70
C LEU A 15 -24.50 24.96 -20.19
N LEU A 16 -24.36 25.76 -19.13
CA LEU A 16 -23.12 25.87 -18.36
C LEU A 16 -22.88 24.57 -17.57
N VAL A 17 -22.40 23.54 -18.28
CA VAL A 17 -21.84 22.34 -17.67
C VAL A 17 -20.52 22.73 -17.02
N GLY A 18 -20.60 23.13 -15.76
CA GLY A 18 -19.43 23.43 -14.95
C GLY A 18 -18.57 22.18 -14.80
N CYS A 19 -17.38 22.18 -15.41
CA CYS A 19 -16.37 21.18 -15.11
C CYS A 19 -16.00 21.30 -13.63
N TYR A 20 -16.49 20.37 -12.81
CA TYR A 20 -16.06 20.21 -11.43
C TYR A 20 -14.61 19.70 -11.42
N SER A 21 -13.66 20.63 -11.53
CA SER A 21 -12.27 20.38 -11.18
C SER A 21 -12.23 19.88 -9.74
N ALA A 22 -11.84 18.63 -9.53
CA ALA A 22 -11.65 18.08 -8.20
C ALA A 22 -10.65 18.97 -7.46
N VAL A 23 -11.10 19.62 -6.38
CA VAL A 23 -10.26 20.53 -5.60
C VAL A 23 -9.23 19.69 -4.86
N ALA A 24 -7.98 19.70 -5.35
CA ALA A 24 -6.86 19.09 -4.67
C ALA A 24 -6.61 19.83 -3.35
N ILE A 25 -7.17 19.29 -2.25
CA ILE A 25 -6.94 19.82 -0.91
C ILE A 25 -5.48 19.60 -0.58
N ALA A 26 -4.73 20.69 -0.41
CA ALA A 26 -3.34 20.61 0.05
C ALA A 26 -3.29 19.91 1.41
N GLN A 27 -2.58 18.79 1.50
CA GLN A 27 -2.49 18.03 2.74
C GLN A 27 -1.80 18.87 3.83
N THR A 28 -2.44 18.96 4.99
CA THR A 28 -1.95 19.73 6.13
C THR A 28 -0.60 19.18 6.60
N TYR A 29 0.35 20.06 6.92
CA TYR A 29 1.66 19.66 7.40
C TYR A 29 1.57 18.80 8.67
N THR A 30 2.22 17.63 8.65
CA THR A 30 2.28 16.70 9.78
C THR A 30 3.14 17.28 10.92
N ALA A 31 2.48 17.94 11.88
CA ALA A 31 3.13 18.69 12.96
C ALA A 31 4.16 17.89 13.80
N ASP A 32 3.94 16.59 13.99
CA ASP A 32 4.97 15.66 14.45
C ASP A 32 5.00 14.38 13.56
N PRO A 33 5.99 14.23 12.67
CA PRO A 33 6.18 13.02 11.87
C PRO A 33 6.75 11.84 12.67
N GLY A 34 7.35 12.09 13.84
CA GLY A 34 7.95 11.07 14.72
C GLY A 34 6.93 10.27 15.53
N THR A 35 5.73 10.82 15.75
CA THR A 35 4.57 10.13 16.34
C THR A 35 4.15 8.92 15.51
N TRP A 36 4.08 7.76 16.17
CA TRP A 36 3.56 6.51 15.64
C TRP A 36 2.10 6.63 15.20
N ARG A 37 1.79 6.16 13.99
CA ARG A 37 0.46 6.17 13.37
C ARG A 37 0.12 4.78 12.85
N PRO A 38 -1.14 4.32 12.93
CA PRO A 38 -1.54 3.10 12.22
C PRO A 38 -1.38 3.33 10.72
N VAL A 39 -0.96 2.28 10.01
CA VAL A 39 -0.86 2.28 8.54
C VAL A 39 -2.23 2.09 7.89
N ALA A 40 -2.42 2.59 6.67
CA ALA A 40 -3.60 2.29 5.88
C ALA A 40 -3.45 0.91 5.21
N TYR A 41 -4.55 0.18 5.08
CA TYR A 41 -4.63 -1.12 4.38
C TYR A 41 -5.59 -1.02 3.20
N SER A 42 -5.21 -1.58 2.05
CA SER A 42 -6.02 -1.59 0.82
C SER A 42 -6.29 -3.02 0.34
N ASP A 43 -7.52 -3.30 -0.10
CA ASP A 43 -7.82 -4.49 -0.91
C ASP A 43 -7.39 -4.21 -2.36
N LEU A 44 -6.48 -5.04 -2.89
CA LEU A 44 -6.01 -4.97 -4.27
C LEU A 44 -6.65 -6.05 -5.16
N THR A 45 -7.58 -6.84 -4.64
CA THR A 45 -8.30 -7.88 -5.41
C THR A 45 -9.11 -7.24 -6.54
N PHE A 46 -9.82 -6.15 -6.24
CA PHE A 46 -10.54 -5.31 -7.19
C PHE A 46 -10.29 -3.83 -6.86
N PRO A 47 -9.10 -3.30 -7.19
CA PRO A 47 -8.65 -2.00 -6.69
C PRO A 47 -9.53 -0.86 -7.21
N ARG A 48 -9.79 0.14 -6.35
CA ARG A 48 -10.60 1.33 -6.64
C ARG A 48 -10.04 2.56 -5.92
N GLY A 49 -10.04 3.72 -6.57
CA GLY A 49 -9.54 4.97 -5.99
C GLY A 49 -8.06 4.87 -5.64
N GLU A 50 -7.69 5.19 -4.40
CA GLU A 50 -6.29 5.15 -3.94
C GLU A 50 -5.61 3.78 -4.14
N ALA A 51 -6.37 2.69 -4.00
CA ALA A 51 -5.89 1.33 -4.24
C ALA A 51 -5.46 1.07 -5.70
N GLU A 52 -5.93 1.85 -6.68
CA GLU A 52 -5.48 1.77 -8.08
C GLU A 52 -4.02 2.21 -8.23
N SER A 53 -3.59 3.21 -7.45
CA SER A 53 -2.20 3.68 -7.41
C SER A 53 -1.27 2.62 -6.82
N PHE A 54 -1.69 1.97 -5.74
CA PHE A 54 -0.91 0.90 -5.11
C PHE A 54 -0.93 -0.41 -5.92
N ALA A 55 -2.03 -0.73 -6.62
CA ALA A 55 -2.04 -1.81 -7.60
C ALA A 55 -1.06 -1.53 -8.75
N SER A 56 -1.06 -0.30 -9.29
CA SER A 56 -0.13 0.13 -10.33
C SER A 56 1.34 0.07 -9.88
N LEU A 57 1.61 0.46 -8.62
CA LEU A 57 2.93 0.35 -7.99
C LEU A 57 3.43 -1.10 -7.90
N TRP A 58 2.53 -2.08 -7.84
CA TRP A 58 2.80 -3.49 -7.60
C TRP A 58 2.53 -4.42 -8.80
N GLN A 59 2.23 -3.87 -9.99
CA GLN A 59 1.76 -4.63 -11.15
C GLN A 59 2.68 -5.82 -11.50
N ASP A 60 4.00 -5.66 -11.42
CA ASP A 60 5.00 -6.71 -11.65
C ASP A 60 4.81 -7.94 -10.75
N ARG A 61 4.48 -7.70 -9.47
CA ARG A 61 4.26 -8.75 -8.46
C ARG A 61 2.84 -9.30 -8.51
N LEU A 62 1.86 -8.47 -8.81
CA LEU A 62 0.48 -8.91 -9.04
C LEU A 62 0.42 -9.88 -10.23
N ASP A 63 1.07 -9.53 -11.36
CA ASP A 63 1.21 -10.39 -12.53
C ASP A 63 2.01 -11.68 -12.25
N GLU A 64 3.00 -11.65 -11.35
CA GLU A 64 3.68 -12.85 -10.87
C GLU A 64 2.74 -13.76 -10.06
N SER A 65 2.03 -13.21 -9.07
CA SER A 65 1.11 -13.96 -8.21
C SER A 65 -0.06 -14.55 -9.00
N ASN A 66 -0.65 -13.79 -9.94
CA ASN A 66 -1.75 -14.24 -10.79
C ASN A 66 -1.31 -15.42 -11.69
N ARG A 67 -0.10 -15.37 -12.27
CA ARG A 67 0.47 -16.50 -13.05
C ARG A 67 0.76 -17.74 -12.20
N LYS A 68 1.26 -17.58 -10.97
CA LYS A 68 1.42 -18.69 -10.02
C LYS A 68 0.07 -19.31 -9.67
N SER A 69 -0.94 -18.48 -9.40
CA SER A 69 -2.32 -18.90 -9.11
C SER A 69 -2.88 -19.80 -10.20
N ALA A 70 -2.81 -19.37 -11.46
CA ALA A 70 -3.35 -20.11 -12.61
C ALA A 70 -2.62 -21.45 -12.88
N THR A 71 -1.34 -21.54 -12.51
CA THR A 71 -0.56 -22.79 -12.62
C THR A 71 -0.96 -23.83 -11.56
N ILE A 72 -1.35 -23.37 -10.36
CA ILE A 72 -1.64 -24.23 -9.20
C ILE A 72 -3.12 -24.65 -9.17
N ASP A 73 -4.02 -23.80 -9.66
CA ASP A 73 -5.47 -24.02 -9.68
C ASP A 73 -6.06 -23.90 -11.10
N PRO A 74 -5.61 -24.74 -12.08
CA PRO A 74 -5.97 -24.59 -13.50
C PRO A 74 -7.42 -25.01 -13.84
N GLY A 75 -8.16 -25.56 -12.88
CA GLY A 75 -9.56 -25.99 -13.04
C GLY A 75 -10.56 -25.29 -12.11
N GLY A 76 -10.09 -24.57 -11.09
CA GLY A 76 -10.95 -23.80 -10.20
C GLY A 76 -11.46 -22.53 -10.88
N LEU A 77 -12.74 -22.51 -11.28
CA LEU A 77 -13.46 -21.31 -11.73
C LEU A 77 -13.74 -20.33 -10.57
N ASN A 78 -12.70 -19.98 -9.82
CA ASN A 78 -12.75 -18.89 -8.86
C ASN A 78 -12.66 -17.57 -9.63
N MET A 79 -13.82 -16.91 -9.82
CA MET A 79 -13.96 -15.69 -10.60
C MET A 79 -12.99 -14.57 -10.20
N SER A 80 -12.43 -14.58 -8.98
CA SER A 80 -11.38 -13.63 -8.57
C SER A 80 -10.10 -13.70 -9.42
N ILE A 81 -9.79 -14.83 -10.08
CA ILE A 81 -8.66 -14.96 -11.01
C ILE A 81 -9.01 -14.36 -12.39
N ALA A 82 -10.29 -14.43 -12.78
CA ALA A 82 -10.72 -14.06 -14.13
C ALA A 82 -10.92 -12.54 -14.33
N VAL A 83 -11.00 -11.76 -13.25
CA VAL A 83 -11.27 -10.30 -13.28
C VAL A 83 -10.52 -9.49 -12.20
N GLY A 84 -9.57 -10.09 -11.47
CA GLY A 84 -8.90 -9.42 -10.36
C GLY A 84 -7.60 -10.08 -9.88
N ASN A 85 -7.02 -9.56 -8.81
CA ASN A 85 -5.78 -10.06 -8.22
C ASN A 85 -6.09 -10.96 -7.01
N ARG A 86 -6.21 -12.28 -7.22
CA ARG A 86 -6.74 -13.24 -6.22
C ARG A 86 -6.08 -13.08 -4.84
N GLY A 87 -6.82 -12.53 -3.88
CA GLY A 87 -6.40 -12.38 -2.48
C GLY A 87 -5.23 -11.40 -2.28
N ALA A 88 -5.08 -10.42 -3.18
CA ALA A 88 -4.08 -9.38 -3.05
C ALA A 88 -4.57 -8.28 -2.10
N SER A 89 -3.72 -7.89 -1.15
CA SER A 89 -3.93 -6.73 -0.29
C SER A 89 -2.59 -6.08 0.02
N GLU A 90 -2.59 -4.79 0.35
CA GLU A 90 -1.38 -4.10 0.75
C GLU A 90 -1.61 -3.24 1.99
N TRP A 91 -0.53 -2.81 2.62
CA TRP A 91 -0.57 -1.69 3.56
C TRP A 91 0.54 -0.69 3.22
N HIS A 92 0.28 0.59 3.43
CA HIS A 92 1.23 1.66 3.10
C HIS A 92 1.38 2.75 4.17
N PHE A 93 2.51 3.46 4.08
CA PHE A 93 2.80 4.70 4.77
C PHE A 93 3.49 5.67 3.82
N SER A 94 2.96 6.90 3.71
CA SER A 94 3.44 7.92 2.77
C SER A 94 3.98 9.16 3.48
N ILE A 95 4.99 9.79 2.88
CA ILE A 95 5.60 11.04 3.32
C ILE A 95 5.63 12.01 2.14
N ASN A 96 4.88 13.10 2.26
CA ASN A 96 4.87 14.19 1.30
C ASN A 96 5.89 15.28 1.68
N PHE A 97 6.88 15.48 0.83
CA PHE A 97 7.79 16.64 0.84
C PHE A 97 7.34 17.65 -0.24
N GLN A 98 7.97 18.83 -0.30
CA GLN A 98 7.56 19.89 -1.24
C GLN A 98 7.69 19.53 -2.73
N THR A 99 8.64 18.66 -3.09
CA THR A 99 8.96 18.26 -4.49
C THR A 99 8.93 16.75 -4.72
N LYS A 100 8.68 15.97 -3.65
CA LYS A 100 8.92 14.53 -3.58
C LYS A 100 7.84 13.85 -2.75
N LEU A 101 7.20 12.82 -3.30
CA LEU A 101 6.42 11.85 -2.55
C LEU A 101 7.30 10.62 -2.30
N VAL A 102 7.31 10.13 -1.07
CA VAL A 102 7.80 8.79 -0.73
C VAL A 102 6.63 7.95 -0.26
N ALA A 103 6.51 6.73 -0.77
CA ALA A 103 5.55 5.74 -0.30
C ALA A 103 6.27 4.43 0.02
N PHE A 104 6.15 3.96 1.26
CA PHE A 104 6.50 2.59 1.60
C PHE A 104 5.23 1.75 1.61
N SER A 105 5.20 0.66 0.83
CA SER A 105 4.07 -0.27 0.77
C SER A 105 4.57 -1.71 0.93
N VAL A 106 3.69 -2.60 1.40
CA VAL A 106 3.96 -4.03 1.62
C VAL A 106 2.82 -4.85 1.04
N LEU A 107 3.14 -5.71 0.07
CA LEU A 107 2.17 -6.48 -0.71
C LEU A 107 1.96 -7.89 -0.14
N SER A 108 0.79 -8.15 0.41
CA SER A 108 0.32 -9.51 0.69
C SER A 108 -0.37 -10.11 -0.54
N THR A 109 0.11 -11.29 -0.95
CA THR A 109 -0.57 -12.17 -1.92
C THR A 109 -0.35 -13.63 -1.51
N PRO A 110 -1.19 -14.59 -1.97
CA PRO A 110 -1.08 -15.98 -1.54
C PRO A 110 0.21 -16.72 -1.93
N TYR A 111 1.04 -16.16 -2.82
CA TYR A 111 2.19 -16.86 -3.42
C TYR A 111 3.52 -16.09 -3.39
N LEU A 112 3.57 -14.91 -2.75
CA LEU A 112 4.79 -14.08 -2.68
C LEU A 112 5.29 -13.78 -1.27
N CYS A 113 4.49 -14.03 -0.24
CA CYS A 113 4.95 -13.96 1.15
C CYS A 113 5.60 -15.28 1.59
N THR A 114 6.59 -15.20 2.46
CA THR A 114 7.28 -16.32 3.10
C THR A 114 6.81 -16.54 4.55
N ASP A 115 7.25 -17.66 5.12
CA ASP A 115 6.98 -18.24 6.44
C ASP A 115 6.13 -17.42 7.42
N GLU A 116 4.92 -17.95 7.68
CA GLU A 116 4.06 -17.50 8.77
C GLU A 116 4.75 -17.73 10.12
N TYR A 117 4.92 -16.65 10.90
CA TYR A 117 5.34 -16.75 12.29
C TYR A 117 4.16 -17.19 13.16
N PRO A 118 4.40 -18.04 14.19
CA PRO A 118 3.36 -18.41 15.14
C PRO A 118 2.85 -17.17 15.87
N SER A 119 1.61 -16.80 15.59
CA SER A 119 0.88 -15.82 16.39
C SER A 119 0.54 -16.42 17.75
N LEU A 120 0.67 -15.61 18.81
CA LEU A 120 0.19 -15.95 20.15
C LEU A 120 -1.35 -15.88 20.26
N THR A 121 -2.02 -15.32 19.24
CA THR A 121 -3.47 -15.11 19.20
C THR A 121 -4.11 -15.86 18.03
N GLN A 122 -5.12 -16.67 18.34
CA GLN A 122 -5.84 -17.48 17.36
C GLN A 122 -6.53 -16.60 16.31
N GLY A 123 -6.30 -16.92 15.04
CA GLY A 123 -6.88 -16.18 13.91
C GLY A 123 -6.04 -15.01 13.40
N ILE A 124 -4.95 -14.63 14.07
CA ILE A 124 -3.96 -13.70 13.51
C ILE A 124 -2.83 -14.49 12.83
N ARG A 125 -2.38 -14.03 11.66
CA ARG A 125 -1.20 -14.54 10.95
C ARG A 125 -0.20 -13.41 10.76
N ILE A 126 1.10 -13.68 10.92
CA ILE A 126 2.16 -12.73 10.65
C ILE A 126 3.04 -13.32 9.55
N LYS A 127 2.99 -12.74 8.35
CA LYS A 127 3.76 -13.17 7.17
C LYS A 127 4.94 -12.24 6.94
N VAL A 128 5.97 -12.69 6.24
CA VAL A 128 6.98 -11.79 5.66
C VAL A 128 6.70 -11.64 4.18
N CYS A 129 6.42 -10.43 3.73
CA CYS A 129 5.93 -10.12 2.40
C CYS A 129 6.86 -9.14 1.67
N PRO A 130 6.83 -9.08 0.32
CA PRO A 130 7.55 -8.08 -0.45
C PRO A 130 7.20 -6.66 0.01
N SER A 131 8.22 -5.84 0.22
CA SER A 131 8.07 -4.40 0.49
C SER A 131 8.72 -3.58 -0.62
N ARG A 132 8.20 -2.37 -0.84
CA ARG A 132 8.68 -1.44 -1.86
C ARG A 132 8.68 -0.03 -1.30
N LEU A 133 9.86 0.57 -1.24
CA LEU A 133 10.03 2.00 -0.98
C LEU A 133 10.07 2.75 -2.32
N ALA A 134 8.95 3.33 -2.70
CA ALA A 134 8.82 4.16 -3.90
C ALA A 134 9.18 5.62 -3.60
N THR A 135 9.91 6.25 -4.50
CA THR A 135 10.12 7.70 -4.59
C THR A 135 9.57 8.21 -5.91
N PHE A 136 8.77 9.27 -5.83
CA PHE A 136 8.28 10.04 -6.97
C PHE A 136 8.77 11.48 -6.83
N GLU A 137 9.61 11.95 -7.75
CA GLU A 137 10.25 13.26 -7.67
C GLU A 137 10.55 13.80 -9.08
N ASN A 138 10.11 15.02 -9.39
CA ASN A 138 10.37 15.69 -10.69
C ASN A 138 10.07 14.82 -11.93
N ASN A 139 8.90 14.16 -11.95
CA ASN A 139 8.47 13.17 -12.96
C ASN A 139 9.35 11.91 -13.09
N SER A 140 10.36 11.73 -12.24
CA SER A 140 11.09 10.46 -12.09
C SER A 140 10.42 9.56 -11.06
N TYR A 141 10.60 8.25 -11.26
CA TYR A 141 10.20 7.19 -10.33
C TYR A 141 11.42 6.32 -10.04
N SER A 142 11.62 6.00 -8.76
CA SER A 142 12.56 4.96 -8.34
C SER A 142 11.93 4.12 -7.23
N ALA A 143 12.36 2.87 -7.14
CA ALA A 143 11.89 1.92 -6.13
C ALA A 143 13.04 1.10 -5.57
N ILE A 144 13.00 0.87 -4.26
CA ILE A 144 13.89 -0.07 -3.57
C ILE A 144 13.00 -1.19 -3.03
N ASP A 145 13.20 -2.39 -3.56
CA ASP A 145 12.49 -3.60 -3.11
C ASP A 145 13.18 -4.23 -1.91
N GLY A 146 12.37 -4.80 -1.02
CA GLY A 146 12.83 -5.51 0.18
C GLY A 146 11.76 -6.47 0.71
N ALA A 147 11.80 -6.70 2.02
CA ALA A 147 10.77 -7.44 2.74
C ALA A 147 10.24 -6.61 3.92
N ALA A 148 9.08 -7.01 4.45
CA ALA A 148 8.49 -6.46 5.68
C ALA A 148 7.49 -7.46 6.25
N CYS A 149 7.07 -7.27 7.51
CA CYS A 149 5.95 -8.06 8.03
C CYS A 149 4.61 -7.58 7.50
N PHE A 150 3.68 -8.51 7.34
CA PHE A 150 2.27 -8.25 7.06
C PHE A 150 1.44 -9.00 8.09
N VAL A 151 0.59 -8.27 8.82
CA VAL A 151 -0.32 -8.85 9.82
C VAL A 151 -1.70 -9.00 9.17
N GLU A 152 -2.14 -10.25 9.07
CA GLU A 152 -3.42 -10.65 8.47
C GLU A 152 -4.37 -11.15 9.56
N LYS A 153 -5.60 -10.61 9.59
CA LYS A 153 -6.68 -11.11 10.44
C LYS A 153 -7.51 -12.12 9.64
N THR A 154 -7.56 -13.37 10.11
CA THR A 154 -8.36 -14.43 9.49
C THR A 154 -9.85 -14.06 9.57
N PRO A 155 -10.63 -14.19 8.48
CA PRO A 155 -12.07 -13.95 8.52
C PRO A 155 -12.76 -14.80 9.61
N GLY A 156 -13.55 -14.14 10.47
CA GLY A 156 -14.21 -14.79 11.60
C GLY A 156 -13.32 -15.02 12.85
N ALA A 157 -12.12 -14.45 12.90
CA ALA A 157 -11.36 -14.36 14.14
C ALA A 157 -12.13 -13.58 15.23
N PRO A 158 -11.84 -13.80 16.53
CA PRO A 158 -12.48 -13.05 17.61
C PRO A 158 -12.33 -11.54 17.47
N ALA A 159 -13.33 -10.78 17.93
CA ALA A 159 -13.27 -9.33 17.97
C ALA A 159 -12.27 -8.86 19.04
N GLU A 160 -11.13 -8.36 18.58
CA GLU A 160 -10.18 -7.59 19.39
C GLU A 160 -10.59 -6.10 19.43
N ASP A 161 -10.03 -5.32 20.36
CA ASP A 161 -10.07 -3.87 20.22
C ASP A 161 -9.21 -3.38 19.04
N SER A 162 -9.43 -2.13 18.61
CA SER A 162 -8.80 -1.55 17.43
C SER A 162 -7.30 -1.21 17.60
N THR A 163 -6.73 -1.41 18.79
CA THR A 163 -5.32 -1.14 19.11
C THR A 163 -4.50 -2.39 19.39
N ALA A 164 -5.14 -3.51 19.75
CA ALA A 164 -4.52 -4.78 20.08
C ALA A 164 -3.59 -5.33 18.99
N THR A 165 -4.06 -5.33 17.75
CA THR A 165 -3.36 -5.93 16.62
C THR A 165 -3.32 -4.95 15.46
N VAL A 166 -2.22 -4.18 15.40
CA VAL A 166 -2.01 -3.02 14.51
C VAL A 166 -0.55 -2.94 14.02
N THR A 167 -0.38 -2.60 12.74
CA THR A 167 0.90 -2.17 12.16
C THR A 167 1.03 -0.64 12.28
N TYR A 168 2.13 -0.17 12.88
CA TYR A 168 2.44 1.24 13.10
C TYR A 168 3.66 1.69 12.30
N ALA A 169 3.59 2.92 11.78
CA ALA A 169 4.70 3.61 11.14
C ALA A 169 4.97 4.99 11.77
N ALA A 170 6.21 5.44 11.70
CA ALA A 170 6.65 6.79 12.06
C ALA A 170 7.82 7.21 11.16
N TYR A 171 7.97 8.51 10.89
CA TYR A 171 9.13 9.03 10.16
C TYR A 171 10.11 9.73 11.10
N ASP A 172 11.29 9.14 11.25
CA ASP A 172 12.40 9.74 11.98
C ASP A 172 13.13 10.74 11.08
N VAL A 173 12.87 12.03 11.31
CA VAL A 173 13.46 13.13 10.54
C VAL A 173 15.00 13.21 10.66
N PRO A 174 15.64 13.02 11.84
CA PRO A 174 17.09 13.09 11.97
C PRO A 174 17.84 12.05 11.13
N THR A 175 17.41 10.78 11.16
CA THR A 175 18.05 9.70 10.39
C THR A 175 17.48 9.54 8.98
N ARG A 176 16.36 10.21 8.66
CA ARG A 176 15.57 10.04 7.43
C ARG A 176 15.14 8.58 7.22
N THR A 177 14.48 8.03 8.23
CA THR A 177 14.11 6.61 8.32
C THR A 177 12.62 6.43 8.59
N ILE A 178 11.94 5.56 7.85
CA ILE A 178 10.62 5.06 8.24
C ILE A 178 10.84 3.96 9.30
N ARG A 179 10.45 4.24 10.54
CA ARG A 179 10.41 3.26 11.62
C ARG A 179 9.09 2.51 11.56
N LEU A 180 9.14 1.20 11.72
CA LEU A 180 7.98 0.31 11.66
C LEU A 180 7.93 -0.57 12.92
N ARG A 181 6.73 -0.73 13.48
CA ARG A 181 6.45 -1.49 14.70
C ARG A 181 5.12 -2.22 14.54
N TYR A 182 5.03 -3.42 15.08
CA TYR A 182 3.86 -4.29 14.91
C TYR A 182 3.40 -4.75 16.28
N THR A 183 2.09 -4.82 16.46
CA THR A 183 1.44 -5.31 17.67
C THR A 183 0.50 -6.46 17.32
N VAL A 184 0.43 -7.46 18.20
CA VAL A 184 -0.61 -8.51 18.19
C VAL A 184 -1.05 -8.75 19.64
N SER A 185 -2.36 -8.64 19.92
CA SER A 185 -2.92 -8.72 21.28
C SER A 185 -2.16 -7.85 22.31
N HIS A 186 -1.89 -6.59 21.93
CA HIS A 186 -1.10 -5.58 22.67
C HIS A 186 0.38 -5.91 22.89
N GLN A 187 0.90 -7.03 22.37
CA GLN A 187 2.31 -7.38 22.49
C GLN A 187 3.08 -6.93 21.24
N GLU A 188 4.22 -6.26 21.45
CA GLU A 188 5.10 -5.85 20.35
C GLU A 188 5.81 -7.05 19.72
N ILE A 189 5.93 -7.05 18.40
CA ILE A 189 6.56 -8.13 17.64
C ILE A 189 7.96 -7.66 17.19
N ASP A 190 8.94 -7.78 18.08
CA ASP A 190 10.34 -7.39 17.84
C ASP A 190 10.90 -7.98 16.54
N ARG A 191 10.57 -9.25 16.23
CA ARG A 191 10.96 -9.93 14.97
C ARG A 191 10.26 -9.42 13.70
N CYS A 192 9.63 -8.26 13.78
CA CYS A 192 9.06 -7.48 12.68
C CYS A 192 9.40 -5.99 12.76
N ALA A 193 9.85 -5.47 13.92
CA ALA A 193 10.23 -4.08 14.07
C ALA A 193 11.45 -3.77 13.16
N GLN A 194 11.38 -2.70 12.38
CA GLN A 194 12.41 -2.41 11.38
C GLN A 194 12.54 -0.91 11.07
N SER A 195 13.72 -0.56 10.57
CA SER A 195 14.11 0.79 10.16
C SER A 195 14.42 0.80 8.66
N VAL A 196 13.58 1.47 7.87
CA VAL A 196 13.73 1.59 6.42
C VAL A 196 14.32 2.96 6.10
N PRO A 197 15.63 3.08 5.80
CA PRO A 197 16.24 4.35 5.44
C PRO A 197 15.69 4.84 4.09
N LEU A 198 15.39 6.12 3.96
CA LEU A 198 14.93 6.71 2.70
C LEU A 198 16.03 6.77 1.62
N HIS A 199 17.28 6.55 2.04
CA HIS A 199 18.50 6.70 1.27
C HIS A 199 19.56 5.70 1.78
N PRO A 200 19.44 4.39 1.45
CA PRO A 200 20.33 3.34 1.96
C PRO A 200 21.81 3.57 1.59
N GLU A 201 22.09 4.31 0.51
CA GLU A 201 23.44 4.72 0.11
C GLU A 201 24.15 5.60 1.16
N ASN A 202 23.41 6.24 2.07
CA ASN A 202 23.96 7.03 3.17
C ASN A 202 24.09 6.24 4.48
N ALA A 203 23.67 4.97 4.55
CA ALA A 203 23.71 4.14 5.76
C ALA A 203 25.08 3.48 6.03
N VAL A 204 26.10 3.78 5.22
CA VAL A 204 27.43 3.12 5.24
C VAL A 204 28.55 4.16 5.42
N ARG A 205 28.30 5.22 6.21
CA ARG A 205 29.19 6.38 6.34
C ARG A 205 29.27 6.95 7.76
#